data_AF-A0A952KC18-F1
#
_entry.id   AF-A0A952KC18-F1
#
_cell.length_a   1.000
_cell.length_b   1.000
_cell.length_c   1.000
_cell.angle_alpha   90.00
_cell.angle_beta   90.00
_cell.angle_gamma   90.00
#
_symmetry.space_group_name_H-M   'P 1'
#
loop_
_entity.id
_entity.type
_entity.pdbx_description
1 polymer ?
#
loop_
_entity_poly.entity_id
_entity_poly.type
_entity_poly.pdbx_seq_one_letter_code
_entity_poly.pdbx_strand_id
1 'polypeptide(L)' 'LTPLRKEARVLNESQPYQCIRCAKPFGTLKAIEAMMGKLAGHAMFQGAAADRLKMCGDCRVIDIYSAENELKITDIR' A
#
# COMPACT_ATOMS: atom_id res chain seq x y z
N LEU A 1 -40.92 -6.51 13.34
CA LEU A 1 -39.61 -6.25 12.68
C LEU A 1 -39.44 -7.28 11.57
N THR A 2 -39.25 -6.85 10.32
CA THR A 2 -39.17 -7.74 9.14
C THR A 2 -37.97 -8.69 9.24
N PRO A 3 -38.11 -9.98 8.88
CA PRO A 3 -37.05 -10.99 9.00
C PRO A 3 -35.78 -10.65 8.19
N LEU A 4 -35.93 -9.97 7.06
CA LEU A 4 -34.84 -9.46 6.20
C LEU A 4 -33.79 -8.61 6.93
N ARG A 5 -34.13 -8.01 8.08
CA ARG A 5 -33.17 -7.19 8.85
C ARG A 5 -31.99 -8.00 9.40
N LYS A 6 -32.17 -9.30 9.63
CA LYS A 6 -31.15 -10.16 10.25
C LYS A 6 -30.24 -10.86 9.23
N GLU A 7 -30.53 -10.74 7.95
CA GLU A 7 -29.77 -11.42 6.90
C GLU A 7 -28.47 -10.66 6.60
N ALA A 8 -27.37 -11.41 6.50
CA ALA A 8 -26.09 -10.85 6.06
C ALA A 8 -26.20 -10.45 4.59
N ARG A 9 -25.81 -9.21 4.28
CA ARG A 9 -25.77 -8.69 2.91
C ARG A 9 -24.44 -7.99 2.65
N VAL A 10 -23.92 -8.19 1.45
CA VAL A 10 -22.77 -7.42 0.97
C VAL A 10 -23.24 -5.98 0.74
N LEU A 11 -22.60 -5.04 1.43
CA LEU A 11 -22.85 -3.60 1.25
C LEU A 11 -21.88 -2.96 0.26
N ASN A 12 -20.65 -3.47 0.23
CA ASN A 12 -19.59 -2.98 -0.62
C ASN A 12 -18.62 -4.13 -0.92
N GLU A 13 -18.15 -4.18 -2.16
CA GLU A 13 -17.13 -5.10 -2.63
C GLU A 13 -16.07 -4.30 -3.38
N SER A 14 -14.81 -4.70 -3.26
CA SER A 14 -13.70 -4.07 -3.95
C SER A 14 -12.68 -5.10 -4.38
N GLN A 15 -12.12 -4.89 -5.57
CA GLN A 15 -10.96 -5.65 -6.02
C GLN A 15 -9.76 -5.39 -5.09
N PRO A 16 -9.00 -6.45 -4.75
CA PRO A 16 -7.77 -6.30 -4.00
C PRO A 16 -6.67 -5.75 -4.90
N TYR A 17 -5.91 -4.80 -4.36
CA TYR A 17 -4.66 -4.35 -4.96
C TYR A 17 -3.55 -5.35 -4.61
N GLN A 18 -2.87 -5.83 -5.65
CA GLN A 18 -1.79 -6.81 -5.52
C GLN A 18 -0.44 -6.11 -5.37
N CYS A 19 0.37 -6.58 -4.44
CA CYS A 19 1.74 -6.11 -4.27
C CYS A 19 2.53 -6.25 -5.58
N ILE A 20 3.14 -5.17 -6.06
CA ILE A 20 3.92 -5.19 -7.32
C ILE A 20 5.17 -6.08 -7.27
N ARG A 21 5.57 -6.54 -6.08
CA ARG A 21 6.75 -7.39 -5.87
C ARG A 21 6.42 -8.86 -5.65
N CYS A 22 5.37 -9.17 -4.87
CA CYS A 22 5.04 -10.55 -4.50
C CYS A 22 3.60 -10.97 -4.82
N ALA A 23 2.82 -10.12 -5.50
CA ALA A 23 1.41 -10.31 -5.84
C ALA A 23 0.44 -10.50 -4.65
N LYS A 24 0.93 -10.49 -3.40
CA LYS A 24 0.10 -10.60 -2.20
C LYS A 24 -0.95 -9.46 -2.17
N PRO A 25 -2.25 -9.77 -2.04
CA PRO A 25 -3.28 -8.74 -1.89
C PRO A 25 -3.11 -8.04 -0.53
N PHE A 26 -3.13 -6.71 -0.51
CA PHE A 26 -2.86 -5.96 0.74
C PHE A 26 -3.73 -4.72 0.97
N GLY A 27 -4.55 -4.33 0.00
CA GLY A 27 -5.45 -3.18 0.13
C GLY A 27 -6.56 -3.23 -0.93
N THR A 28 -7.49 -2.29 -0.88
CA THR A 28 -8.49 -2.11 -1.95
C THR A 28 -7.91 -1.24 -3.06
N LEU A 29 -8.26 -1.52 -4.31
CA LEU A 29 -7.79 -0.74 -5.47
C LEU A 29 -8.04 0.76 -5.27
N LYS A 30 -9.25 1.14 -4.85
CA LYS A 30 -9.63 2.52 -4.58
C LYS A 30 -8.78 3.18 -3.48
N ALA A 31 -8.42 2.46 -2.41
CA ALA A 31 -7.63 3.02 -1.33
C ALA A 31 -6.18 3.30 -1.76
N ILE A 32 -5.58 2.38 -2.52
CA ILE A 32 -4.20 2.53 -3.00
C ILE A 32 -4.11 3.68 -4.02
N GLU A 33 -5.02 3.74 -5.00
CA GLU A 33 -5.07 4.83 -5.98
C GLU A 33 -5.28 6.20 -5.32
N ALA A 34 -6.17 6.27 -4.32
CA ALA A 34 -6.39 7.50 -3.58
C ALA A 34 -5.14 7.92 -2.78
N MET A 35 -4.40 6.99 -2.18
CA MET A 35 -3.13 7.29 -1.51
C MET A 35 -2.08 7.79 -2.50
N MET A 36 -1.94 7.13 -3.65
CA MET A 36 -1.01 7.58 -4.70
C MET A 36 -1.34 9.00 -5.15
N GLY A 37 -2.61 9.30 -5.43
CA GLY A 37 -3.03 10.65 -5.83
C GLY A 37 -2.74 11.70 -4.76
N LYS A 38 -2.98 11.39 -3.47
CA LYS A 38 -2.71 12.31 -2.35
C LYS A 38 -1.22 12.56 -2.13
N LEU A 39 -0.38 11.56 -2.36
CA LEU A 39 1.06 11.62 -2.04
C LEU A 39 1.94 11.95 -3.25
N ALA A 40 1.40 11.95 -4.48
CA ALA A 40 2.13 12.19 -5.72
C ALA A 40 2.84 13.56 -5.80
N GLY A 41 2.50 14.53 -4.95
CA GLY A 41 3.20 15.83 -4.89
C GLY A 41 4.26 15.94 -3.78
N HIS A 42 4.39 14.93 -2.92
CA HIS A 42 5.26 15.01 -1.74
C HIS A 42 6.64 14.43 -2.05
N ALA A 43 7.72 15.17 -1.73
CA ALA A 43 9.10 14.81 -2.10
C ALA A 43 9.51 13.40 -1.62
N MET A 44 9.07 12.99 -0.42
CA MET A 44 9.35 11.66 0.14
C MET A 44 8.72 10.47 -0.62
N PHE A 45 7.79 10.71 -1.54
CA PHE A 45 7.06 9.67 -2.27
C PHE A 45 7.25 9.79 -3.79
N GLN A 46 8.41 10.29 -4.23
CA GLN A 46 8.79 10.41 -5.64
C GLN A 46 9.76 9.30 -6.06
N GLY A 47 9.86 9.06 -7.37
CA GLY A 47 10.79 8.09 -7.94
C GLY A 47 10.59 6.67 -7.38
N ALA A 48 11.67 6.00 -7.01
CA ALA A 48 11.64 4.65 -6.43
C ALA A 48 10.79 4.56 -5.15
N ALA A 49 10.67 5.66 -4.38
CA ALA A 49 9.84 5.68 -3.18
C ALA A 49 8.33 5.65 -3.49
N ALA A 50 7.90 6.05 -4.69
CA ALA A 50 6.50 5.99 -5.11
C ALA A 50 6.01 4.54 -5.26
N ASP A 51 6.88 3.64 -5.72
CA ASP A 51 6.55 2.23 -5.91
C ASP A 51 6.31 1.49 -4.58
N ARG A 52 6.90 1.97 -3.49
CA ARG A 52 6.65 1.43 -2.14
C ARG A 52 5.20 1.61 -1.68
N LEU A 53 4.45 2.57 -2.24
CA LEU A 53 3.01 2.72 -2.00
C LEU A 53 2.20 1.59 -2.64
N LYS A 54 2.76 0.89 -3.63
CA LYS A 54 2.17 -0.23 -4.36
C LYS A 54 2.62 -1.60 -3.81
N MET A 55 3.41 -1.62 -2.74
CA MET A 55 3.95 -2.85 -2.12
C MET A 55 3.21 -3.20 -0.82
N CYS A 56 3.10 -4.50 -0.51
CA CYS A 56 2.66 -4.95 0.81
C CYS A 56 3.68 -4.55 1.89
N GLY A 57 3.26 -4.56 3.16
CA GLY A 57 4.11 -4.17 4.30
C GLY A 57 5.46 -4.89 4.34
N ASP A 58 5.46 -6.21 4.10
CA ASP A 58 6.67 -7.03 4.11
C ASP A 58 7.65 -6.60 2.99
N CYS A 59 7.14 -6.46 1.76
CA CYS A 59 7.95 -6.07 0.62
C CYS A 59 8.46 -4.63 0.74
N ARG A 60 7.66 -3.74 1.32
CA ARG A 60 8.05 -2.34 1.56
C ARG A 60 9.21 -2.23 2.54
N VAL A 61 9.19 -2.98 3.65
CA VAL A 61 10.30 -2.98 4.62
C VAL A 61 11.57 -3.52 3.96
N ILE A 62 11.46 -4.62 3.23
CA ILE A 62 12.62 -5.19 2.52
C ILE A 62 13.20 -4.18 1.54
N ASP A 63 12.36 -3.53 0.73
CA ASP A 63 12.81 -2.54 -0.27
C ASP A 63 13.55 -1.36 0.38
N ILE A 64 13.04 -0.83 1.49
CA ILE A 64 13.70 0.25 2.26
C ILE A 64 15.07 -0.21 2.77
N TYR A 65 15.17 -1.42 3.31
CA TYR A 65 16.45 -1.93 3.85
C TYR A 65 17.47 -2.27 2.76
N SER A 66 17.01 -2.77 1.61
CA SER A 66 17.87 -3.14 0.48
C SER A 66 18.28 -1.95 -0.39
N ALA A 67 17.60 -0.81 -0.29
CA ALA A 67 17.91 0.37 -1.07
C ALA A 67 19.31 0.92 -0.73
N GLU A 68 20.02 1.35 -1.77
CA GLU A 68 21.38 1.92 -1.66
C GLU A 68 21.37 3.44 -1.45
N ASN A 69 20.23 4.09 -1.70
CA ASN A 69 20.04 5.53 -1.62
C ASN A 69 19.34 5.99 -0.32
N GLU A 70 19.35 5.16 0.72
CA GLU A 70 18.76 5.44 2.02
C GLU A 70 19.87 5.61 3.07
N LEU A 71 19.71 6.58 3.98
CA LEU A 71 20.64 6.77 5.10
C LEU A 71 20.46 5.65 6.11
N LYS A 72 21.52 4.87 6.39
CA LYS A 72 21.48 3.82 7.42
C LYS A 72 22.08 4.33 8.71
N ILE A 73 21.62 3.78 9.83
CA ILE A 73 22.16 4.11 11.16
C ILE A 73 23.66 3.80 11.25
N THR A 74 24.15 2.84 10.47
CA THR A 74 25.58 2.51 10.34
C THR A 74 26.41 3.60 9.67
N ASP A 75 25.76 4.51 8.94
CA ASP A 75 26.41 5.55 8.14
C ASP A 75 26.50 6.87 8.90
N ILE A 76 25.77 7.00 10.02
CA ILE A 76 25.80 8.16 10.90
C ILE A 76 26.91 7.94 11.93
N ARG A 77 28.04 8.62 11.73
CA ARG A 77 29.19 8.63 12.65
C ARG A 77 29.21 9.89 13.50
#